data_AF-A0A7X6U9U6-F1
#
_entry.id   AF-A0A7X6U9U6-F1
#
_cell.length_a   1.000
_cell.length_b   1.000
_cell.length_c   1.000
_cell.angle_alpha   90.00
_cell.angle_beta   90.00
_cell.angle_gamma   90.00
#
_symmetry.space_group_name_H-M   'P 1'
#
loop_
_entity.id
_entity.type
_entity.pdbx_description
1 polymer ?
#
loop_
_entity_poly.entity_id
_entity_poly.type
_entity_poly.pdbx_seq_one_letter_code
_entity_poly.pdbx_strand_id
1 'polypeptide(L)'
;MTASQQTPHRHQPLPLLRNVIYPSYQLLSETGRAAPDEALALCVLETFSWLRKRFRQFGIPPELDWPEPDAADMVGLDRFHSFRLDTGYALDVIWLPQEQIWAMQLNEPDLGPDPGAGNQARNPVAGRLFETHVAFHLVNGRVACGFRTLVSEPEGTTAPCEVYRLALVGQMVRNPRLGLTHNWPIGTEAIRLDRTGALQNLKAWLKHPDRMLPAVIVAEAVPEMPGPEQLPTPGELIAKLSRSPAGILPLPLVPDPEIPVQLELERLAHDKMGYAQFFFVPAAQLAAFQKICGYALFPGEALVVEPVAFGHDHRHIPYERIRHNPSGERVRLDAWLQEYPKQKPVVFKSVVFLPEAKAIERKQILDIHHSKEEILRAGEEREQALLARHADDRRHLQSMLDLKEKKIKRLTEQISAQESDMASLRQEKDNLEQRYLAELGKKDAKIRRLQILAERPACLAELPDWVRRFFDGKLLLHARALRELSDVTADEVNLPLLCDALEFLACEYRDLLLGLINEDDKQQLCAQKYARGFDVAPVKGVSVTMYPTDYKIKYTIGHKGKPVESLLDRHLRIGDKAGLLLRIYFLYDKDKRLIVVGSLPRHLRTASYD
;
A
#
# COMPACT_ATOMS: atom_id res chain seq x y z
N MET A 1 12.05 81.46 -3.07
CA MET A 1 11.52 81.03 -1.76
C MET A 1 10.05 81.41 -1.76
N THR A 2 9.11 80.47 -1.84
CA THR A 2 8.64 79.69 -0.69
C THR A 2 8.23 78.28 -1.12
N ALA A 3 9.00 77.29 -0.68
CA ALA A 3 8.57 75.91 -0.70
C ALA A 3 7.43 75.76 0.32
N SER A 4 6.23 75.40 -0.14
CA SER A 4 5.16 75.00 0.78
C SER A 4 5.60 73.71 1.47
N GLN A 5 5.89 73.80 2.76
CA GLN A 5 6.12 72.64 3.61
C GLN A 5 4.87 71.77 3.59
N GLN A 6 4.90 70.66 2.87
CA GLN A 6 3.92 69.59 3.04
C GLN A 6 4.15 68.99 4.41
N THR A 7 3.18 69.18 5.30
CA THR A 7 3.10 68.47 6.57
C THR A 7 3.11 66.96 6.31
N PRO A 8 3.86 66.16 7.08
CA PRO A 8 3.86 64.72 6.90
C PRO A 8 2.48 64.18 7.28
N HIS A 9 1.68 63.83 6.26
CA HIS A 9 0.43 63.12 6.48
C HIS A 9 0.74 61.83 7.23
N ARG A 10 0.23 61.69 8.45
CA ARG A 10 0.21 60.40 9.16
C ARG A 10 -0.46 59.39 8.22
N HIS A 11 0.29 58.39 7.78
CA HIS A 11 -0.21 57.30 6.93
C HIS A 11 -1.21 56.46 7.73
N GLN A 12 -2.47 56.92 7.79
CA GLN A 12 -3.58 56.09 8.19
C GLN A 12 -4.02 55.25 6.98
N PRO A 13 -4.38 53.97 7.18
CA PRO A 13 -5.03 53.19 6.13
C PRO A 13 -6.23 53.95 5.58
N LEU A 14 -6.32 54.06 4.25
CA LEU A 14 -7.46 54.70 3.61
C LEU A 14 -8.73 53.88 3.86
N PRO A 15 -9.84 54.51 4.27
CA PRO A 15 -11.10 53.79 4.47
C PRO A 15 -11.65 53.27 3.14
N LEU A 16 -12.20 52.05 3.15
CA LEU A 16 -12.96 51.52 2.02
C LEU A 16 -14.33 52.20 1.95
N LEU A 17 -14.73 52.60 0.75
CA LEU A 17 -16.06 53.15 0.49
C LEU A 17 -17.08 52.02 0.36
N ARG A 18 -18.31 52.28 0.79
CA ARG A 18 -19.43 51.37 0.53
C ARG A 18 -19.82 51.47 -0.93
N ASN A 19 -20.08 50.33 -1.55
CA ASN A 19 -20.57 50.24 -2.92
C ASN A 19 -22.02 49.77 -2.95
N VAL A 20 -22.77 50.26 -3.93
CA VAL A 20 -24.05 49.68 -4.35
C VAL A 20 -23.81 48.72 -5.50
N ILE A 21 -24.53 47.59 -5.51
CA ILE A 21 -24.46 46.60 -6.57
C ILE A 21 -25.84 46.45 -7.20
N TYR A 22 -25.91 46.55 -8.53
CA TYR A 22 -27.16 46.35 -9.27
C TYR A 22 -26.92 45.79 -10.68
N PRO A 23 -27.89 45.06 -11.24
CA PRO A 23 -27.79 44.62 -12.63
C PRO A 23 -28.07 45.77 -13.60
N SER A 24 -27.22 45.93 -14.61
CA SER A 24 -27.44 46.85 -15.73
C SER A 24 -28.14 46.17 -16.90
N TYR A 25 -27.67 44.98 -17.29
CA TYR A 25 -28.26 44.17 -18.38
C TYR A 25 -28.46 42.73 -17.92
N GLN A 26 -29.60 42.13 -18.27
CA GLN A 26 -29.93 40.74 -17.97
C GLN A 26 -30.78 40.13 -19.09
N LEU A 27 -30.48 38.88 -19.46
CA LEU A 27 -31.26 38.10 -20.39
C LEU A 27 -31.15 36.61 -20.06
N LEU A 28 -32.29 35.94 -19.98
CA LEU A 28 -32.36 34.48 -20.02
C LEU A 28 -33.00 34.07 -21.34
N SER A 29 -32.42 33.06 -21.98
CA SER A 29 -32.91 32.46 -23.22
C SER A 29 -32.56 30.98 -23.27
N GLU A 30 -33.10 30.26 -24.23
CA GLU A 30 -32.80 28.86 -24.52
C GLU A 30 -32.50 28.67 -25.99
N THR A 31 -31.62 27.71 -26.32
CA THR A 31 -31.39 27.28 -27.70
C THR A 31 -32.53 26.40 -28.20
N GLY A 32 -32.84 26.46 -29.50
CA GLY A 32 -34.02 25.80 -30.06
C GLY A 32 -33.84 25.11 -31.41
N ARG A 33 -32.63 25.11 -32.00
CA ARG A 33 -32.40 24.59 -33.37
C ARG A 33 -31.35 23.48 -33.47
N ALA A 34 -30.17 23.66 -32.87
CA ALA A 34 -29.08 22.67 -32.90
C ALA A 34 -29.32 21.49 -31.94
N ALA A 35 -28.58 20.40 -32.15
CA ALA A 35 -28.54 19.29 -31.21
C ALA A 35 -27.99 19.75 -29.84
N PRO A 36 -28.38 19.12 -28.71
CA PRO A 36 -28.03 19.58 -27.37
C PRO A 36 -26.54 19.89 -27.14
N ASP A 37 -25.66 18.93 -27.43
CA ASP A 37 -24.21 19.04 -27.20
C ASP A 37 -23.57 20.04 -28.18
N GLU A 38 -24.00 20.00 -29.45
CA GLU A 38 -23.58 20.93 -30.50
C GLU A 38 -23.96 22.37 -30.14
N ALA A 39 -25.18 22.58 -29.62
CA ALA A 39 -25.66 23.88 -29.19
C ALA A 39 -24.83 24.42 -28.01
N LEU A 40 -24.45 23.56 -27.06
CA LEU A 40 -23.61 23.95 -25.93
C LEU A 40 -22.21 24.33 -26.40
N ALA A 41 -21.61 23.51 -27.27
CA ALA A 41 -20.32 23.81 -27.89
C ALA A 41 -20.36 25.15 -28.65
N LEU A 42 -21.40 25.37 -29.47
CA LEU A 42 -21.61 26.64 -30.19
C LEU A 42 -21.70 27.84 -29.24
N CYS A 43 -22.49 27.74 -28.16
CA CYS A 43 -22.60 28.81 -27.16
C CYS A 43 -21.25 29.17 -26.54
N VAL A 44 -20.45 28.16 -26.18
CA VAL A 44 -19.11 28.34 -25.61
C VAL A 44 -18.15 28.96 -26.64
N LEU A 45 -18.14 28.46 -27.88
CA LEU A 45 -17.26 28.97 -28.94
C LEU A 45 -17.62 30.40 -29.36
N GLU A 46 -18.90 30.77 -29.41
CA GLU A 46 -19.34 32.17 -29.61
C GLU A 46 -18.80 33.06 -28.50
N THR A 47 -18.83 32.56 -27.26
CA THR A 47 -18.29 33.28 -26.10
C THR A 47 -16.77 33.44 -26.20
N PHE A 48 -16.03 32.41 -26.60
CA PHE A 48 -14.59 32.50 -26.85
C PHE A 48 -14.25 33.43 -28.01
N SER A 49 -15.00 33.41 -29.12
CA SER A 49 -14.83 34.36 -30.24
C SER A 49 -15.04 35.81 -29.78
N TRP A 50 -16.05 36.05 -28.95
CA TRP A 50 -16.26 37.36 -28.31
C TRP A 50 -15.11 37.75 -27.38
N LEU A 51 -14.63 36.84 -26.52
CA LEU A 51 -13.50 37.10 -25.61
C LEU A 51 -12.20 37.38 -26.37
N ARG A 52 -11.88 36.64 -27.45
CA ARG A 52 -10.72 36.93 -28.31
C ARG A 52 -10.73 38.37 -28.84
N LYS A 53 -11.91 38.89 -29.20
CA LYS A 53 -12.07 40.28 -29.65
C LYS A 53 -11.84 41.28 -28.51
N ARG A 54 -12.24 40.95 -27.27
CA ARG A 54 -12.00 41.78 -26.06
C ARG A 54 -10.52 41.79 -25.68
N PHE A 55 -9.84 40.65 -25.75
CA PHE A 55 -8.45 40.49 -25.37
C PHE A 55 -7.43 40.73 -26.51
N ARG A 56 -7.88 41.21 -27.67
CA ARG A 56 -7.06 41.40 -28.89
C ARG A 56 -5.76 42.20 -28.71
N GLN A 57 -5.68 43.07 -27.69
CA GLN A 57 -4.50 43.89 -27.40
C GLN A 57 -3.44 43.15 -26.55
N PHE A 58 -3.79 42.04 -25.90
CA PHE A 58 -2.92 41.31 -24.96
C PHE A 58 -2.15 40.15 -25.61
N GLY A 59 -2.32 39.93 -26.92
CA GLY A 59 -2.07 38.62 -27.53
C GLY A 59 -3.15 37.62 -27.11
N ILE A 60 -3.54 36.70 -27.99
CA ILE A 60 -4.60 35.73 -27.66
C ILE A 60 -4.04 34.73 -26.65
N PRO A 61 -4.61 34.63 -25.43
CA PRO A 61 -4.20 33.63 -24.45
C PRO A 61 -4.43 32.21 -24.99
N PRO A 62 -3.54 31.24 -24.72
CA PRO A 62 -3.71 29.85 -25.15
C PRO A 62 -5.06 29.24 -24.76
N GLU A 63 -5.60 29.63 -23.61
CA GLU A 63 -6.90 29.18 -23.09
C GLU A 63 -8.08 29.67 -23.94
N LEU A 64 -7.90 30.75 -24.71
CA LEU A 64 -8.89 31.32 -25.63
C LEU A 64 -8.63 30.95 -27.11
N ASP A 65 -7.55 30.21 -27.39
CA ASP A 65 -7.18 29.72 -28.72
C ASP A 65 -8.04 28.52 -29.13
N TRP A 66 -9.31 28.80 -29.39
CA TRP A 66 -10.31 27.85 -29.83
C TRP A 66 -10.75 28.14 -31.26
N PRO A 67 -11.20 27.12 -32.02
CA PRO A 67 -11.80 27.31 -33.34
C PRO A 67 -12.93 28.35 -33.35
N GLU A 68 -13.21 28.92 -34.51
CA GLU A 68 -14.41 29.76 -34.69
C GLU A 68 -15.69 28.92 -34.59
N PRO A 69 -16.84 29.52 -34.23
CA PRO A 69 -18.10 28.80 -34.01
C PRO A 69 -18.56 27.90 -35.17
N ASP A 70 -18.19 28.24 -36.41
CA ASP A 70 -18.54 27.43 -37.60
C ASP A 70 -17.96 26.01 -37.55
N ALA A 71 -16.88 25.79 -36.79
CA ALA A 71 -16.23 24.50 -36.61
C ALA A 71 -16.72 23.70 -35.38
N ALA A 72 -17.84 24.09 -34.77
CA ALA A 72 -18.36 23.46 -33.56
C ALA A 72 -18.56 21.94 -33.68
N ASP A 73 -18.89 21.43 -34.86
CA ASP A 73 -19.07 19.99 -35.13
C ASP A 73 -17.82 19.15 -34.86
N MET A 74 -16.65 19.78 -34.86
CA MET A 74 -15.36 19.11 -34.62
C MET A 74 -14.89 19.22 -33.17
N VAL A 75 -15.67 19.87 -32.29
CA VAL A 75 -15.29 20.16 -30.90
C VAL A 75 -16.16 19.34 -29.95
N GLY A 76 -15.55 18.31 -29.35
CA GLY A 76 -16.16 17.56 -28.26
C GLY A 76 -16.20 18.36 -26.96
N LEU A 77 -17.27 18.19 -26.18
CA LEU A 77 -17.46 18.84 -24.88
C LEU A 77 -16.38 18.45 -23.84
N ASP A 78 -15.73 17.30 -24.03
CA ASP A 78 -14.64 16.77 -23.19
C ASP A 78 -13.37 17.62 -23.24
N ARG A 79 -13.22 18.45 -24.28
CA ARG A 79 -12.05 19.32 -24.44
C ARG A 79 -12.11 20.58 -23.58
N PHE A 80 -13.31 21.04 -23.20
CA PHE A 80 -13.47 22.21 -22.37
C PHE A 80 -12.88 21.97 -20.97
N HIS A 81 -12.34 23.01 -20.36
CA HIS A 81 -11.75 22.96 -19.03
C HIS A 81 -11.90 24.30 -18.32
N SER A 82 -11.85 24.27 -16.99
CA SER A 82 -11.85 25.46 -16.14
C SER A 82 -10.49 26.17 -16.21
N PHE A 83 -10.49 27.50 -16.26
CA PHE A 83 -9.25 28.30 -16.24
C PHE A 83 -9.50 29.69 -15.67
N ARG A 84 -8.41 30.38 -15.30
CA ARG A 84 -8.43 31.78 -14.86
C ARG A 84 -7.35 32.56 -15.58
N LEU A 85 -7.71 33.72 -16.11
CA LEU A 85 -6.76 34.71 -16.63
C LEU A 85 -6.77 35.95 -15.74
N ASP A 86 -5.58 36.40 -15.36
CA ASP A 86 -5.37 37.63 -14.60
C ASP A 86 -4.31 38.47 -15.31
N THR A 87 -4.77 39.42 -16.12
CA THR A 87 -3.91 40.33 -16.91
C THR A 87 -4.25 41.80 -16.64
N GLY A 88 -4.63 42.11 -15.39
CA GLY A 88 -5.23 43.39 -15.00
C GLY A 88 -6.76 43.44 -15.17
N TYR A 89 -7.31 42.40 -15.81
CA TYR A 89 -8.72 42.04 -15.79
C TYR A 89 -8.79 40.61 -15.29
N ALA A 90 -9.83 40.28 -14.52
CA ALA A 90 -10.00 38.92 -14.01
C ALA A 90 -11.08 38.20 -14.82
N LEU A 91 -10.67 37.21 -15.61
CA LEU A 91 -11.57 36.27 -16.28
C LEU A 91 -11.49 34.93 -15.56
N ASP A 92 -12.63 34.46 -15.09
CA ASP A 92 -12.81 33.12 -14.52
C ASP A 92 -13.74 32.33 -15.43
N VAL A 93 -13.35 31.10 -15.79
CA VAL A 93 -14.18 30.15 -16.53
C VAL A 93 -14.22 28.83 -15.77
N ILE A 94 -15.41 28.24 -15.63
CA ILE A 94 -15.61 26.92 -15.04
C ILE A 94 -16.38 26.02 -16.01
N TRP A 95 -15.93 24.78 -16.10
CA TRP A 95 -16.61 23.72 -16.82
C TRP A 95 -16.85 22.53 -15.88
N LEU A 96 -18.11 22.17 -15.69
CA LEU A 96 -18.54 21.01 -14.91
C LEU A 96 -19.11 19.97 -15.88
N PRO A 97 -18.31 18.98 -16.32
CA PRO A 97 -18.72 18.06 -17.37
C PRO A 97 -19.87 17.12 -16.96
N GLN A 98 -19.95 16.75 -15.68
CA GLN A 98 -20.99 15.84 -15.18
C GLN A 98 -22.37 16.51 -15.17
N GLU A 99 -22.41 17.78 -14.78
CA GLU A 99 -23.61 18.60 -14.76
C GLU A 99 -23.88 19.31 -16.10
N GLN A 100 -22.94 19.24 -17.05
CA GLN A 100 -23.00 19.97 -18.32
C GLN A 100 -23.22 21.49 -18.13
N ILE A 101 -22.50 22.06 -17.15
CA ILE A 101 -22.54 23.48 -16.82
C ILE A 101 -21.24 24.13 -17.27
N TRP A 102 -21.38 25.18 -18.09
CA TRP A 102 -20.29 26.08 -18.42
C TRP A 102 -20.64 27.48 -17.91
N ALA A 103 -19.74 28.13 -17.18
CA ALA A 103 -19.97 29.50 -16.72
C ALA A 103 -18.70 30.33 -16.71
N MET A 104 -18.84 31.62 -16.96
CA MET A 104 -17.76 32.58 -16.85
C MET A 104 -18.15 33.82 -16.04
N GLN A 105 -17.13 34.48 -15.49
CA GLN A 105 -17.22 35.82 -14.93
C GLN A 105 -16.01 36.63 -15.42
N LEU A 106 -16.27 37.82 -15.94
CA LEU A 106 -15.25 38.79 -16.33
C LEU A 106 -15.44 40.06 -15.51
N ASN A 107 -14.41 40.45 -14.74
CA ASN A 107 -14.40 41.64 -13.90
C ASN A 107 -13.50 42.72 -14.49
N GLU A 108 -14.05 43.92 -14.68
CA GLU A 108 -13.40 45.00 -15.41
C GLU A 108 -13.66 46.35 -14.76
N PRO A 109 -12.67 47.27 -14.72
CA PRO A 109 -12.91 48.64 -14.31
C PRO A 109 -13.74 49.39 -15.35
N ASP A 110 -14.45 50.42 -14.91
CA ASP A 110 -15.08 51.37 -15.82
C ASP A 110 -14.01 52.19 -16.54
N LEU A 111 -13.92 52.03 -17.87
CA LEU A 111 -13.03 52.79 -18.74
C LEU A 111 -13.77 53.83 -19.59
N GLY A 112 -15.05 54.07 -19.26
CA GLY A 112 -15.97 54.83 -20.11
C GLY A 112 -16.55 53.96 -21.24
N PRO A 113 -17.51 54.52 -22.00
CA PRO A 113 -18.24 53.79 -23.03
C PRO A 113 -17.40 53.46 -24.27
N ASP A 114 -16.38 54.26 -24.57
CA ASP A 114 -15.52 54.09 -25.74
C ASP A 114 -14.02 54.11 -25.35
N PRO A 115 -13.52 53.08 -24.66
CA PRO A 115 -12.16 53.05 -24.15
C PRO A 115 -11.12 53.26 -25.26
N GLY A 116 -10.25 54.26 -25.08
CA GLY A 116 -9.18 54.60 -26.04
C GLY A 116 -9.60 55.53 -27.17
N ALA A 117 -10.88 55.93 -27.28
CA ALA A 117 -11.30 57.00 -28.17
C ALA A 117 -10.95 58.38 -27.57
N GLY A 118 -10.54 59.33 -28.42
CA GLY A 118 -10.21 60.70 -27.98
C GLY A 118 -11.42 61.51 -27.50
N ASN A 119 -12.63 61.16 -27.94
CA ASN A 119 -13.90 61.76 -27.53
C ASN A 119 -14.83 60.67 -27.00
N GLN A 120 -14.79 60.41 -25.69
CA GLN A 120 -15.76 59.53 -25.04
C GLN A 120 -16.98 60.32 -24.58
N ALA A 121 -18.16 59.68 -24.58
CA ALA A 121 -19.39 60.34 -24.11
C ALA A 121 -19.34 60.71 -22.61
N ARG A 122 -18.60 59.93 -21.81
CA ARG A 122 -18.29 60.27 -20.42
C ARG A 122 -16.91 59.74 -20.01
N ASN A 123 -16.36 60.34 -18.97
CA ASN A 123 -15.12 59.87 -18.36
C ASN A 123 -15.34 58.57 -17.55
N PRO A 124 -14.27 57.78 -17.35
CA PRO A 124 -14.21 56.69 -16.38
C PRO A 124 -14.67 57.12 -14.98
N VAL A 125 -15.47 56.30 -14.30
CA VAL A 125 -15.89 56.55 -12.91
C VAL A 125 -14.99 55.77 -11.95
N ALA A 126 -14.26 56.49 -11.11
CA ALA A 126 -13.37 55.88 -10.12
C ALA A 126 -14.15 54.99 -9.15
N GLY A 127 -13.68 53.74 -8.99
CA GLY A 127 -14.30 52.74 -8.11
C GLY A 127 -15.51 52.02 -8.71
N ARG A 128 -15.97 52.38 -9.92
CA ARG A 128 -16.98 51.61 -10.65
C ARG A 128 -16.35 50.38 -11.31
N LEU A 129 -16.97 49.22 -11.10
CA LEU A 129 -16.59 47.93 -11.65
C LEU A 129 -17.78 47.31 -12.38
N PHE A 130 -17.48 46.64 -13.49
CA PHE A 130 -18.41 45.82 -14.24
C PHE A 130 -18.08 44.34 -14.05
N GLU A 131 -19.07 43.56 -13.64
CA GLU A 131 -18.97 42.10 -13.57
C GLU A 131 -19.90 41.49 -14.63
N THR A 132 -19.31 40.94 -15.69
CA THR A 132 -20.07 40.27 -16.75
C THR A 132 -20.09 38.77 -16.48
N HIS A 133 -21.28 38.20 -16.32
CA HIS A 133 -21.47 36.77 -16.22
C HIS A 133 -22.20 36.23 -17.44
N VAL A 134 -21.69 35.12 -17.95
CA VAL A 134 -22.31 34.32 -19.01
C VAL A 134 -22.32 32.88 -18.53
N ALA A 135 -23.46 32.22 -18.65
CA ALA A 135 -23.60 30.83 -18.23
C ALA A 135 -24.48 30.04 -19.19
N PHE A 136 -24.09 28.79 -19.41
CA PHE A 136 -24.77 27.81 -20.23
C PHE A 136 -24.95 26.54 -19.43
N HIS A 137 -26.18 26.01 -19.43
CA HIS A 137 -26.49 24.76 -18.76
C HIS A 137 -27.34 23.92 -19.69
N LEU A 138 -26.85 22.74 -20.04
CA LEU A 138 -27.61 21.80 -20.85
C LEU A 138 -28.58 21.02 -19.97
N VAL A 139 -29.87 21.33 -20.09
CA VAL A 139 -30.94 20.77 -19.25
C VAL A 139 -32.18 20.49 -20.09
N ASN A 140 -32.82 19.35 -19.87
CA ASN A 140 -34.03 18.94 -20.62
C ASN A 140 -33.85 18.94 -22.16
N GLY A 141 -32.65 18.62 -22.65
CA GLY A 141 -32.35 18.59 -24.09
C GLY A 141 -32.25 19.97 -24.76
N ARG A 142 -32.13 21.06 -23.98
CA ARG A 142 -31.89 22.42 -24.47
C ARG A 142 -30.81 23.10 -23.66
N VAL A 143 -30.11 24.05 -24.26
CA VAL A 143 -29.11 24.85 -23.55
C VAL A 143 -29.79 26.10 -23.03
N ALA A 144 -29.92 26.18 -21.71
CA ALA A 144 -30.33 27.41 -21.04
C ALA A 144 -29.14 28.37 -21.01
N CYS A 145 -29.34 29.58 -21.52
CA CYS A 145 -28.34 30.64 -21.62
C CYS A 145 -28.73 31.80 -20.71
N GLY A 146 -27.85 32.17 -19.79
CA GLY A 146 -28.00 33.35 -18.95
C GLY A 146 -26.89 34.36 -19.17
N PHE A 147 -27.30 35.61 -19.33
CA PHE A 147 -26.41 36.75 -19.49
C PHE A 147 -26.77 37.77 -18.43
N ARG A 148 -25.79 38.23 -17.65
CA ARG A 148 -25.97 39.35 -16.72
C ARG A 148 -24.72 40.22 -16.65
N THR A 149 -24.92 41.52 -16.52
CA THR A 149 -23.87 42.47 -16.18
C THR A 149 -24.26 43.16 -14.88
N LEU A 150 -23.43 43.02 -13.86
CA LEU A 150 -23.57 43.72 -12.59
C LEU A 150 -22.65 44.93 -12.58
N VAL A 151 -23.14 46.01 -11.98
CA VAL A 151 -22.38 47.24 -11.75
C VAL A 151 -22.19 47.36 -10.24
N SER A 152 -20.94 47.50 -9.81
CA SER A 152 -20.59 47.85 -8.45
C SER A 152 -19.96 49.23 -8.47
N GLU A 153 -20.54 50.21 -7.79
CA GLU A 153 -20.01 51.58 -7.74
C GLU A 153 -20.17 52.22 -6.35
N PRO A 154 -19.35 53.22 -5.99
CA PRO A 154 -19.45 53.87 -4.70
C PRO A 154 -20.82 54.51 -4.46
N GLU A 155 -21.33 54.39 -3.23
CA GLU A 155 -22.55 55.07 -2.80
C GLU A 155 -22.45 56.59 -3.07
N GLY A 156 -23.51 57.17 -3.66
CA GLY A 156 -23.56 58.59 -4.02
C GLY A 156 -22.99 58.94 -5.41
N THR A 157 -22.59 57.94 -6.20
CA THR A 157 -22.19 58.16 -7.60
C THR A 157 -23.35 58.78 -8.40
N THR A 158 -23.12 59.94 -9.03
CA THR A 158 -24.11 60.65 -9.85
C THR A 158 -23.89 60.49 -11.35
N ALA A 159 -22.71 60.00 -11.76
CA ALA A 159 -22.39 59.77 -13.16
C ALA A 159 -23.30 58.69 -13.74
N PRO A 160 -23.87 58.88 -14.94
CA PRO A 160 -24.72 57.87 -15.56
C PRO A 160 -23.94 56.56 -15.79
N CYS A 161 -24.67 55.45 -15.77
CA CYS A 161 -24.18 54.14 -16.13
C CYS A 161 -25.07 53.61 -17.25
N GLU A 162 -24.53 53.58 -18.47
CA GLU A 162 -25.22 53.14 -19.67
C GLU A 162 -25.43 51.63 -19.64
N VAL A 163 -26.60 51.20 -20.09
CA VAL A 163 -26.88 49.78 -20.27
C VAL A 163 -26.39 49.32 -21.64
N TYR A 164 -25.56 48.29 -21.66
CA TYR A 164 -25.12 47.62 -22.88
C TYR A 164 -25.42 46.13 -22.85
N ARG A 165 -26.17 45.66 -23.85
CA ARG A 165 -26.27 44.25 -24.21
C ARG A 165 -24.89 43.76 -24.60
N LEU A 166 -24.50 42.62 -24.04
CA LEU A 166 -23.30 41.90 -24.45
C LEU A 166 -23.32 41.64 -25.96
N ALA A 167 -22.25 42.03 -26.66
CA ALA A 167 -22.14 41.81 -28.10
C ALA A 167 -22.31 40.32 -28.48
N LEU A 168 -21.93 39.41 -27.58
CA LEU A 168 -22.18 37.98 -27.65
C LEU A 168 -23.65 37.63 -27.91
N VAL A 169 -24.60 38.26 -27.21
CA VAL A 169 -26.04 37.99 -27.41
C VAL A 169 -26.44 38.28 -28.86
N GLY A 170 -25.94 39.39 -29.42
CA GLY A 170 -26.19 39.73 -30.82
C GLY A 170 -25.55 38.74 -31.80
N GLN A 171 -24.36 38.20 -31.49
CA GLN A 171 -23.70 37.16 -32.30
C GLN A 171 -24.52 35.86 -32.27
N MET A 172 -24.96 35.43 -31.09
CA MET A 172 -25.74 34.21 -30.93
C MET A 172 -27.13 34.28 -31.59
N VAL A 173 -27.81 35.44 -31.53
CA VAL A 173 -29.10 35.64 -32.24
C VAL A 173 -28.91 35.54 -33.76
N ARG A 174 -27.79 36.05 -34.29
CA ARG A 174 -27.47 36.02 -35.73
C ARG A 174 -26.98 34.65 -36.20
N ASN A 175 -26.53 33.79 -35.29
CA ASN A 175 -26.13 32.44 -35.63
C ASN A 175 -27.37 31.57 -35.91
N PRO A 176 -27.59 31.13 -37.17
CA PRO A 176 -28.81 30.42 -37.56
C PRO A 176 -28.93 29.04 -36.91
N ARG A 177 -27.81 28.46 -36.44
CA ARG A 177 -27.74 27.13 -35.81
C ARG A 177 -28.25 27.14 -34.36
N LEU A 178 -28.10 28.25 -33.63
CA LEU A 178 -28.50 28.33 -32.21
C LEU A 178 -30.01 28.55 -32.05
N GLY A 179 -30.55 29.56 -32.74
CA GLY A 179 -31.95 29.95 -32.67
C GLY A 179 -32.42 30.23 -31.24
N LEU A 180 -31.97 31.35 -30.66
CA LEU A 180 -32.32 31.74 -29.30
C LEU A 180 -33.82 32.02 -29.13
N THR A 181 -34.37 31.58 -28.01
CA THR A 181 -35.78 31.74 -27.67
C THR A 181 -35.96 32.16 -26.21
N HIS A 182 -36.96 32.98 -25.91
CA HIS A 182 -37.44 33.20 -24.54
C HIS A 182 -38.97 33.12 -24.52
N ASN A 183 -39.50 31.91 -24.48
CA ASN A 183 -40.90 31.56 -24.76
C ASN A 183 -41.38 31.95 -26.19
N TRP A 184 -40.60 32.74 -26.92
CA TRP A 184 -40.75 33.13 -28.32
C TRP A 184 -39.36 33.30 -28.96
N PRO A 185 -39.16 33.04 -30.26
CA PRO A 185 -37.90 33.31 -30.94
C PRO A 185 -37.43 34.76 -30.82
N ILE A 186 -36.17 34.93 -30.40
CA ILE A 186 -35.46 36.21 -30.42
C ILE A 186 -34.74 36.32 -31.76
N GLY A 187 -35.05 37.34 -32.55
CA GLY A 187 -34.54 37.50 -33.90
C GLY A 187 -34.19 38.95 -34.23
N THR A 188 -33.66 39.16 -35.43
CA THR A 188 -33.31 40.48 -36.00
C THR A 188 -34.47 41.18 -36.70
N GLU A 189 -35.58 40.47 -36.93
CA GLU A 189 -36.74 40.95 -37.68
C GLU A 189 -37.99 40.96 -36.80
N ALA A 190 -38.94 41.84 -37.13
CA ALA A 190 -40.21 41.88 -36.44
C ALA A 190 -41.11 40.70 -36.79
N ILE A 191 -41.78 40.14 -35.79
CA ILE A 191 -42.70 39.03 -35.98
C ILE A 191 -44.01 39.57 -36.55
N ARG A 192 -44.34 39.17 -37.78
CA ARG A 192 -45.59 39.54 -38.43
C ARG A 192 -46.76 38.73 -37.87
N LEU A 193 -47.80 39.42 -37.39
CA LEU A 193 -49.03 38.82 -36.85
C LEU A 193 -50.10 38.70 -37.94
N ASP A 194 -49.84 37.87 -38.94
CA ASP A 194 -50.70 37.68 -40.11
C ASP A 194 -51.95 36.82 -39.83
N ARG A 195 -51.89 35.94 -38.82
CA ARG A 195 -52.91 34.93 -38.50
C ARG A 195 -53.45 35.07 -37.09
N THR A 196 -54.70 34.64 -36.92
CA THR A 196 -55.36 34.59 -35.61
C THR A 196 -54.61 33.71 -34.59
N GLY A 197 -53.97 32.63 -35.03
CA GLY A 197 -53.11 31.79 -34.17
C GLY A 197 -51.91 32.55 -33.60
N ALA A 198 -51.27 33.41 -34.40
CA ALA A 198 -50.16 34.25 -33.94
C ALA A 198 -50.62 35.26 -32.88
N LEU A 199 -51.83 35.82 -33.02
CA LEU A 199 -52.43 36.71 -32.02
C LEU A 199 -52.74 36.00 -30.69
N GLN A 200 -53.25 34.76 -30.75
CA GLN A 200 -53.48 33.96 -29.54
C GLN A 200 -52.17 33.61 -28.84
N ASN A 201 -51.15 33.24 -29.60
CA ASN A 201 -49.81 33.02 -29.07
C ASN A 201 -49.28 34.30 -28.41
N LEU A 202 -49.39 35.46 -29.08
CA LEU A 202 -48.95 36.75 -28.51
C LEU A 202 -49.67 37.03 -27.20
N LYS A 203 -50.99 36.86 -27.14
CA LYS A 203 -51.77 37.01 -25.90
C LYS A 203 -51.26 36.12 -24.78
N ALA A 204 -50.99 34.85 -25.07
CA ALA A 204 -50.45 33.90 -24.10
C ALA A 204 -49.06 34.36 -23.61
N TRP A 205 -48.19 34.78 -24.52
CA TRP A 205 -46.84 35.26 -24.21
C TRP A 205 -46.86 36.56 -23.40
N LEU A 206 -47.72 37.53 -23.74
CA LEU A 206 -47.87 38.80 -23.01
C LEU A 206 -48.25 38.57 -21.53
N LYS A 207 -49.04 37.53 -21.25
CA LYS A 207 -49.48 37.16 -19.90
C LYS A 207 -48.57 36.16 -19.21
N HIS A 208 -47.51 35.68 -19.88
CA HIS A 208 -46.64 34.65 -19.33
C HIS A 208 -45.88 35.19 -18.11
N PRO A 209 -45.90 34.48 -16.96
CA PRO A 209 -45.30 34.97 -15.71
C PRO A 209 -43.78 35.14 -15.84
N ASP A 210 -43.11 34.26 -16.60
CA ASP A 210 -41.65 34.31 -16.79
C ASP A 210 -41.21 35.21 -17.95
N ARG A 211 -42.12 35.98 -18.57
CA ARG A 211 -41.72 36.94 -19.60
C ARG A 211 -40.82 38.01 -18.95
N MET A 212 -39.71 38.34 -19.61
CA MET A 212 -38.80 39.42 -19.16
C MET A 212 -38.59 40.51 -20.21
N LEU A 213 -38.91 40.23 -21.48
CA LEU A 213 -38.74 41.20 -22.55
C LEU A 213 -40.03 42.00 -22.77
N PRO A 214 -39.97 43.34 -22.84
CA PRO A 214 -41.09 44.15 -23.27
C PRO A 214 -41.45 43.82 -24.72
N ALA A 215 -42.73 43.97 -25.04
CA ALA A 215 -43.26 43.81 -26.39
C ALA A 215 -43.36 45.16 -27.06
N VAL A 216 -42.78 45.34 -28.25
CA VAL A 216 -42.99 46.51 -29.10
C VAL A 216 -43.88 46.07 -30.27
N ILE A 217 -45.10 46.58 -30.31
CA ILE A 217 -46.14 46.19 -31.26
C ILE A 217 -46.45 47.42 -32.12
N VAL A 218 -46.22 47.33 -33.43
CA VAL A 218 -46.49 48.42 -34.38
C VAL A 218 -47.59 48.01 -35.33
N ALA A 219 -48.58 48.87 -35.51
CA ALA A 219 -49.64 48.71 -36.49
C ALA A 219 -49.18 49.18 -37.88
N GLU A 220 -49.62 48.47 -38.92
CA GLU A 220 -49.51 48.94 -40.29
C GLU A 220 -50.24 50.28 -40.45
N ALA A 221 -49.53 51.26 -40.99
CA ALA A 221 -50.11 52.55 -41.31
C ALA A 221 -50.88 52.41 -42.64
N VAL A 222 -52.13 52.87 -42.65
CA VAL A 222 -53.00 52.84 -43.84
C VAL A 222 -53.01 54.24 -44.44
N PRO A 223 -52.96 54.38 -45.79
CA PRO A 223 -53.07 55.70 -46.41
C PRO A 223 -54.35 56.40 -45.98
N GLU A 224 -54.26 57.69 -45.63
CA GLU A 224 -55.44 58.52 -45.46
C GLU A 224 -56.13 58.63 -46.83
N MET A 225 -57.29 58.00 -46.98
CA MET A 225 -58.15 58.27 -48.13
C MET A 225 -58.69 59.70 -47.96
N PRO A 226 -58.65 60.55 -49.01
CA PRO A 226 -59.19 61.89 -48.92
C PRO A 226 -60.66 61.82 -48.48
N GLY A 227 -61.02 62.55 -47.43
CA GLY A 227 -62.38 62.61 -46.93
C GLY A 227 -63.36 63.16 -47.98
N PRO A 228 -64.67 62.96 -47.83
CA PRO A 228 -65.68 63.47 -48.76
C PRO A 228 -65.66 64.99 -48.96
N GLU A 229 -64.99 65.75 -48.08
CA GLU A 229 -64.78 67.20 -48.19
C GLU A 229 -63.63 67.62 -49.13
N GLN A 230 -62.71 66.70 -49.45
CA GLN A 230 -61.59 66.93 -50.39
C GLN A 230 -61.89 66.40 -51.81
N LEU A 231 -63.02 65.70 -51.98
CA LEU A 231 -63.58 65.39 -53.28
C LEU A 231 -64.22 66.67 -53.86
N PRO A 232 -63.92 67.05 -55.11
CA PRO A 232 -64.50 68.27 -55.69
C PRO A 232 -66.03 68.19 -55.66
N THR A 233 -66.67 69.25 -55.15
CA THR A 233 -68.14 69.32 -55.14
C THR A 233 -68.69 69.33 -56.57
N PRO A 234 -69.94 68.88 -56.80
CA PRO A 234 -70.54 68.90 -58.14
C PRO A 234 -70.48 70.29 -58.80
N GLY A 235 -70.55 71.38 -58.00
CA GLY A 235 -70.41 72.76 -58.48
C GLY A 235 -69.00 73.13 -58.97
N GLU A 236 -67.95 72.62 -58.33
CA GLU A 236 -66.55 72.86 -58.73
C GLU A 236 -66.17 72.11 -60.01
N LEU A 237 -66.74 70.90 -60.19
CA LEU A 237 -66.61 70.12 -61.43
C LEU A 237 -67.25 70.85 -62.62
N ILE A 238 -68.45 71.42 -62.44
CA ILE A 238 -69.17 72.17 -63.49
C ILE A 238 -68.44 73.48 -63.85
N ALA A 239 -67.87 74.18 -62.86
CA ALA A 239 -67.09 75.39 -63.11
C ALA A 239 -65.79 75.13 -63.90
N LYS A 240 -65.14 73.99 -63.69
CA LYS A 240 -63.96 73.56 -64.46
C LYS A 240 -64.32 73.08 -65.87
N LEU A 241 -65.46 72.42 -66.05
CA LEU A 241 -66.01 72.02 -67.37
C LEU A 241 -66.35 73.22 -68.26
N SER A 242 -66.75 74.35 -67.66
CA SER A 242 -67.19 75.54 -68.39
C SER A 242 -66.04 76.41 -68.94
N ARG A 243 -64.78 76.10 -68.61
CA ARG A 243 -63.61 76.95 -68.91
C ARG A 243 -62.64 76.42 -69.96
N SER A 244 -62.92 75.31 -70.65
CA SER A 244 -62.02 74.80 -71.69
C SER A 244 -62.77 74.33 -72.96
N PRO A 245 -62.64 75.05 -74.10
CA PRO A 245 -63.18 74.62 -75.38
C PRO A 245 -62.11 73.91 -76.23
N ALA A 246 -61.74 72.69 -75.87
CA ALA A 246 -61.10 71.69 -76.74
C ALA A 246 -60.86 70.42 -75.92
N GLY A 247 -60.90 69.26 -76.60
CA GLY A 247 -61.03 67.94 -75.98
C GLY A 247 -59.88 67.48 -75.09
N ILE A 248 -60.21 66.44 -74.31
CA ILE A 248 -59.39 65.70 -73.34
C ILE A 248 -59.18 66.45 -72.02
N LEU A 249 -60.07 66.18 -71.08
CA LEU A 249 -59.83 66.43 -69.66
C LEU A 249 -58.74 65.46 -69.18
N PRO A 250 -57.67 65.90 -68.48
CA PRO A 250 -57.01 65.03 -67.53
C PRO A 250 -58.06 64.64 -66.49
N LEU A 251 -58.26 63.34 -66.25
CA LEU A 251 -58.93 62.89 -65.02
C LEU A 251 -58.33 63.68 -63.85
N PRO A 252 -59.14 64.15 -62.88
CA PRO A 252 -58.55 64.72 -61.67
C PRO A 252 -57.55 63.69 -61.17
N LEU A 253 -56.27 64.06 -61.10
CA LEU A 253 -55.28 63.25 -60.41
C LEU A 253 -55.89 63.03 -59.03
N VAL A 254 -56.35 61.81 -58.76
CA VAL A 254 -56.44 61.34 -57.38
C VAL A 254 -55.04 61.65 -56.85
N PRO A 255 -54.89 62.52 -55.84
CA PRO A 255 -53.57 62.75 -55.28
C PRO A 255 -53.01 61.36 -54.97
N ASP A 256 -51.82 61.07 -55.51
CA ASP A 256 -51.18 59.78 -55.27
C ASP A 256 -51.27 59.52 -53.75
N PRO A 257 -51.79 58.36 -53.32
CA PRO A 257 -52.01 58.11 -51.90
C PRO A 257 -50.70 58.41 -51.18
N GLU A 258 -50.74 59.34 -50.22
CA GLU A 258 -49.55 59.67 -49.42
C GLU A 258 -49.02 58.35 -48.85
N ILE A 259 -47.75 58.04 -49.16
CA ILE A 259 -47.10 56.85 -48.63
C ILE A 259 -47.11 57.02 -47.10
N PRO A 260 -47.81 56.14 -46.36
CA PRO A 260 -48.01 56.36 -44.94
C PRO A 260 -46.67 56.20 -44.22
N VAL A 261 -46.30 57.21 -43.42
CA VAL A 261 -45.03 57.24 -42.68
C VAL A 261 -45.10 56.25 -41.53
N GLN A 262 -44.26 55.22 -41.54
CA GLN A 262 -44.23 54.21 -40.48
C GLN A 262 -42.95 54.31 -39.64
N LEU A 263 -43.03 53.88 -38.38
CA LEU A 263 -41.86 53.69 -37.54
C LEU A 263 -40.92 52.65 -38.18
N GLU A 264 -39.60 52.93 -38.22
CA GLU A 264 -38.56 52.02 -38.75
C GLU A 264 -38.40 50.77 -37.85
N LEU A 265 -39.42 49.91 -37.82
CA LEU A 265 -39.49 48.77 -36.90
C LEU A 265 -38.39 47.74 -37.16
N GLU A 266 -38.09 47.43 -38.41
CA GLU A 266 -37.06 46.43 -38.74
C GLU A 266 -35.68 46.87 -38.29
N ARG A 267 -35.38 48.17 -38.39
CA ARG A 267 -34.13 48.72 -37.87
C ARG A 267 -34.06 48.63 -36.35
N LEU A 268 -35.17 48.95 -35.66
CA LEU A 268 -35.26 48.78 -34.21
C LEU A 268 -35.10 47.31 -33.80
N ALA A 269 -35.74 46.38 -34.51
CA ALA A 269 -35.64 44.95 -34.25
C ALA A 269 -34.19 44.46 -34.40
N HIS A 270 -33.52 44.89 -35.48
CA HIS A 270 -32.13 44.56 -35.72
C HIS A 270 -31.19 45.12 -34.65
N ASP A 271 -31.38 46.38 -34.21
CA ASP A 271 -30.45 47.01 -33.28
C ASP A 271 -30.71 46.62 -31.82
N LYS A 272 -31.98 46.35 -31.45
CA LYS A 272 -32.43 46.12 -30.08
C LYS A 272 -32.95 44.70 -29.80
N MET A 273 -32.66 43.74 -30.66
CA MET A 273 -32.81 42.31 -30.34
C MET A 273 -32.16 41.98 -28.97
N GLY A 274 -32.87 41.26 -28.12
CA GLY A 274 -32.44 40.95 -26.75
C GLY A 274 -32.75 42.03 -25.71
N TYR A 275 -33.16 43.24 -26.10
CA TYR A 275 -33.77 44.22 -25.18
C TYR A 275 -35.30 44.15 -25.19
N ALA A 276 -35.89 43.79 -26.32
CA ALA A 276 -37.33 43.65 -26.51
C ALA A 276 -37.67 42.63 -27.58
N GLN A 277 -38.95 42.28 -27.66
CA GLN A 277 -39.52 41.50 -28.74
C GLN A 277 -40.38 42.42 -29.63
N PHE A 278 -40.19 42.34 -30.95
CA PHE A 278 -40.83 43.23 -31.91
C PHE A 278 -41.91 42.50 -32.70
N PHE A 279 -43.06 43.14 -32.85
CA PHE A 279 -44.24 42.60 -33.53
C PHE A 279 -44.82 43.62 -34.49
N PHE A 280 -45.23 43.15 -35.66
CA PHE A 280 -45.91 43.93 -36.67
C PHE A 280 -47.34 43.43 -36.85
N VAL A 281 -48.32 44.31 -36.75
CA VAL A 281 -49.75 43.99 -36.91
C VAL A 281 -50.24 44.52 -38.26
N PRO A 282 -50.53 43.66 -39.24
CA PRO A 282 -51.13 44.08 -40.50
C PRO A 282 -52.49 44.74 -40.28
N ALA A 283 -52.87 45.69 -41.14
CA ALA A 283 -54.11 46.46 -41.02
C ALA A 283 -55.35 45.55 -40.97
N ALA A 284 -55.34 44.46 -41.75
CA ALA A 284 -56.39 43.45 -41.77
C ALA A 284 -56.60 42.72 -40.43
N GLN A 285 -55.60 42.68 -39.56
CA GLN A 285 -55.64 41.97 -38.28
C GLN A 285 -55.84 42.90 -37.07
N LEU A 286 -55.90 44.22 -37.25
CA LEU A 286 -56.02 45.18 -36.14
C LEU A 286 -57.28 44.97 -35.30
N ALA A 287 -58.45 44.79 -35.93
CA ALA A 287 -59.69 44.52 -35.20
C ALA A 287 -59.64 43.20 -34.40
N ALA A 288 -59.02 42.17 -34.97
CA ALA A 288 -58.81 40.89 -34.30
C ALA A 288 -57.81 41.03 -33.14
N PHE A 289 -56.74 41.79 -33.32
CA PHE A 289 -55.75 42.09 -32.27
C PHE A 289 -56.41 42.75 -31.06
N GLN A 290 -57.18 43.82 -31.27
CA GLN A 290 -57.87 44.53 -30.17
C GLN A 290 -58.80 43.60 -29.40
N LYS A 291 -59.57 42.76 -30.11
CA LYS A 291 -60.49 41.79 -29.50
C LYS A 291 -59.77 40.67 -28.73
N ILE A 292 -58.66 40.14 -29.24
CA ILE A 292 -57.96 38.99 -28.66
C ILE A 292 -57.05 39.42 -27.52
N CYS A 293 -56.18 40.41 -27.78
CA CYS A 293 -55.13 40.87 -26.87
C CYS A 293 -55.68 41.85 -25.82
N GLY A 294 -56.76 42.58 -26.13
CA GLY A 294 -57.42 43.50 -25.20
C GLY A 294 -56.76 44.88 -25.08
N TYR A 295 -55.88 45.24 -26.01
CA TYR A 295 -55.25 46.57 -26.08
C TYR A 295 -55.81 47.37 -27.26
N ALA A 296 -56.05 48.66 -27.07
CA ALA A 296 -56.45 49.56 -28.15
C ALA A 296 -55.23 49.88 -29.03
N LEU A 297 -55.29 49.61 -30.33
CA LEU A 297 -54.18 49.91 -31.25
C LEU A 297 -54.76 50.29 -32.61
N PHE A 298 -54.52 51.53 -33.04
CA PHE A 298 -55.04 52.07 -34.29
C PHE A 298 -53.97 52.05 -35.41
N PRO A 299 -54.37 52.19 -36.69
CA PRO A 299 -53.43 52.19 -37.81
C PRO A 299 -52.26 53.17 -37.62
N GLY A 300 -51.04 52.70 -37.87
CA GLY A 300 -49.81 53.49 -37.74
C GLY A 300 -49.32 53.77 -36.31
N GLU A 301 -50.08 53.41 -35.28
CA GLU A 301 -49.64 53.56 -33.89
C GLU A 301 -48.64 52.49 -33.46
N ALA A 302 -47.94 52.75 -32.36
CA ALA A 302 -47.14 51.76 -31.67
C ALA A 302 -47.55 51.61 -30.20
N LEU A 303 -47.44 50.39 -29.68
CA LEU A 303 -47.74 50.01 -28.31
C LEU A 303 -46.55 49.27 -27.72
N VAL A 304 -46.11 49.70 -26.55
CA VAL A 304 -45.11 48.98 -25.76
C VAL A 304 -45.80 48.34 -24.56
N VAL A 305 -45.63 47.03 -24.37
CA VAL A 305 -46.24 46.29 -23.24
C VAL A 305 -45.16 45.67 -22.37
N GLU A 306 -45.08 46.10 -21.12
CA GLU A 306 -44.12 45.59 -20.15
C GLU A 306 -44.51 44.18 -19.65
N PRO A 307 -43.52 43.36 -19.25
CA PRO A 307 -43.76 42.07 -18.62
C PRO A 307 -44.56 42.16 -17.33
N VAL A 308 -45.34 41.11 -17.07
CA VAL A 308 -46.16 41.00 -15.84
C VAL A 308 -45.26 41.00 -14.60
N ALA A 309 -44.11 40.32 -14.66
CA ALA A 309 -43.13 40.27 -13.59
C ALA A 309 -42.60 41.65 -13.16
N PHE A 310 -42.71 42.68 -14.02
CA PHE A 310 -42.15 44.01 -13.80
C PHE A 310 -43.20 45.11 -13.66
N GLY A 311 -44.47 44.74 -13.45
CA GLY A 311 -45.57 45.69 -13.19
C GLY A 311 -46.65 45.76 -14.27
N HIS A 312 -46.43 45.12 -15.43
CA HIS A 312 -47.41 45.04 -16.53
C HIS A 312 -47.93 46.39 -17.07
N ASP A 313 -47.12 47.44 -17.05
CA ASP A 313 -47.50 48.73 -17.62
C ASP A 313 -47.51 48.69 -19.17
N HIS A 314 -48.16 49.67 -19.79
CA HIS A 314 -48.16 49.80 -21.24
C HIS A 314 -48.12 51.27 -21.69
N ARG A 315 -47.45 51.51 -22.81
CA ARG A 315 -47.22 52.84 -23.36
C ARG A 315 -47.72 52.93 -24.79
N HIS A 316 -48.62 53.86 -25.05
CA HIS A 316 -49.08 54.19 -26.39
C HIS A 316 -48.22 55.29 -27.02
N ILE A 317 -47.87 55.09 -28.30
CA ILE A 317 -47.22 56.07 -29.15
C ILE A 317 -48.19 56.39 -30.30
N PRO A 318 -48.87 57.55 -30.24
CA PRO A 318 -49.87 57.93 -31.25
C PRO A 318 -49.25 58.11 -32.63
N TYR A 319 -50.02 57.78 -33.67
CA TYR A 319 -49.59 57.89 -35.06
C TYR A 319 -49.16 59.32 -35.42
N GLU A 320 -49.87 60.34 -34.93
CA GLU A 320 -49.51 61.74 -35.15
C GLU A 320 -48.07 62.03 -34.76
N ARG A 321 -47.59 61.49 -33.64
CA ARG A 321 -46.22 61.72 -33.19
C ARG A 321 -45.20 61.05 -34.11
N ILE A 322 -45.54 59.86 -34.62
CA ILE A 322 -44.73 59.09 -35.56
C ILE A 322 -44.71 59.77 -36.93
N ARG A 323 -45.86 60.25 -37.43
CA ARG A 323 -45.98 60.98 -38.71
C ARG A 323 -45.13 62.25 -38.74
N HIS A 324 -45.15 63.03 -37.65
CA HIS A 324 -44.41 64.29 -37.58
C HIS A 324 -42.89 64.12 -37.41
N ASN A 325 -42.44 63.10 -36.67
CA ASN A 325 -41.02 62.88 -36.41
C ASN A 325 -40.69 61.40 -36.18
N PRO A 326 -40.70 60.57 -37.24
CA PRO A 326 -40.50 59.13 -37.11
C PRO A 326 -39.12 58.79 -36.54
N SER A 327 -38.08 59.49 -37.01
CA SER A 327 -36.71 59.33 -36.53
C SER A 327 -36.53 59.71 -35.06
N GLY A 328 -37.17 60.78 -34.61
CA GLY A 328 -37.12 61.22 -33.22
C GLY A 328 -37.82 60.27 -32.26
N GLU A 329 -38.99 59.75 -32.63
CA GLU A 329 -39.68 58.73 -31.83
C GLU A 329 -38.92 57.42 -31.80
N ARG A 330 -38.30 57.02 -32.93
CA ARG A 330 -37.40 55.87 -32.97
C ARG A 330 -36.27 56.02 -31.94
N VAL A 331 -35.57 57.16 -31.93
CA VAL A 331 -34.46 57.41 -30.99
C VAL A 331 -34.93 57.44 -29.54
N ARG A 332 -36.11 57.99 -29.25
CA ARG A 332 -36.68 57.98 -27.90
C ARG A 332 -37.02 56.57 -27.43
N LEU A 333 -37.63 55.76 -28.29
CA LEU A 333 -37.94 54.37 -28.00
C LEU A 333 -36.65 53.54 -27.84
N ASP A 334 -35.67 53.76 -28.71
CA ASP A 334 -34.34 53.14 -28.67
C ASP A 334 -33.63 53.34 -27.33
N ALA A 335 -33.60 54.59 -26.84
CA ALA A 335 -33.00 54.94 -25.56
C ALA A 335 -33.77 54.33 -24.37
N TRP A 336 -35.11 54.34 -24.42
CA TRP A 336 -35.93 53.72 -23.38
C TRP A 336 -35.72 52.20 -23.30
N LEU A 337 -35.69 51.53 -24.45
CA LEU A 337 -35.46 50.09 -24.55
C LEU A 337 -34.08 49.70 -24.03
N GLN A 338 -33.07 50.53 -24.27
CA GLN A 338 -31.72 50.29 -23.80
C GLN A 338 -31.64 50.30 -22.27
N GLU A 339 -32.23 51.32 -21.62
CA GLU A 339 -32.21 51.44 -20.16
C GLU A 339 -33.20 50.52 -19.44
N TYR A 340 -34.20 49.97 -20.16
CA TYR A 340 -35.26 49.13 -19.58
C TYR A 340 -34.80 47.98 -18.67
N PRO A 341 -33.75 47.18 -19.01
CA PRO A 341 -33.33 46.03 -18.22
C PRO A 341 -32.71 46.39 -16.86
N LYS A 342 -32.35 47.65 -16.66
CA LYS A 342 -31.63 48.13 -15.48
C LYS A 342 -32.45 47.91 -14.22
N GLN A 343 -31.81 47.31 -13.20
CA GLN A 343 -32.41 47.03 -11.88
C GLN A 343 -33.67 46.14 -11.91
N LYS A 344 -33.98 45.48 -13.03
CA LYS A 344 -35.11 44.54 -13.09
C LYS A 344 -34.74 43.22 -12.39
N PRO A 345 -35.62 42.61 -11.58
CA PRO A 345 -35.32 41.36 -10.90
C PRO A 345 -35.54 40.15 -11.83
N VAL A 346 -34.53 39.75 -12.61
CA VAL A 346 -34.63 38.58 -13.52
C VAL A 346 -34.33 37.29 -12.74
N VAL A 347 -35.20 36.29 -12.90
CA VAL A 347 -35.01 34.94 -12.34
C VAL A 347 -34.45 34.02 -13.43
N PHE A 348 -33.25 33.49 -13.21
CA PHE A 348 -32.50 32.70 -14.20
C PHE A 348 -32.78 31.18 -14.18
N LYS A 349 -33.70 30.74 -13.32
CA LYS A 349 -34.21 29.35 -13.24
C LYS A 349 -33.09 28.30 -13.18
N SER A 350 -32.87 27.57 -14.28
CA SER A 350 -31.91 26.48 -14.39
C SER A 350 -30.49 26.96 -14.65
N VAL A 351 -30.26 28.21 -15.05
CA VAL A 351 -28.91 28.68 -15.34
C VAL A 351 -28.10 28.82 -14.05
N VAL A 352 -26.89 28.26 -14.06
CA VAL A 352 -25.96 28.28 -12.93
C VAL A 352 -24.79 29.19 -13.29
N PHE A 353 -24.67 30.34 -12.61
CA PHE A 353 -23.55 31.25 -12.82
C PHE A 353 -22.29 30.78 -12.07
N LEU A 354 -21.17 31.45 -12.34
CA LEU A 354 -19.85 31.07 -11.82
C LEU A 354 -19.82 30.87 -10.28
N PRO A 355 -20.38 31.75 -9.43
CA PRO A 355 -20.34 31.56 -7.98
C PRO A 355 -21.03 30.26 -7.53
N GLU A 356 -22.18 29.96 -8.11
CA GLU A 356 -22.96 28.75 -7.84
C GLU A 356 -22.24 27.51 -8.39
N ALA A 357 -21.68 27.58 -9.60
CA ALA A 357 -20.88 26.50 -10.19
C ALA A 357 -19.62 26.18 -9.35
N LYS A 358 -18.90 27.20 -8.86
CA LYS A 358 -17.78 27.03 -7.92
C LYS A 358 -18.23 26.43 -6.58
N ALA A 359 -19.48 26.64 -6.16
CA ALA A 359 -20.02 25.98 -4.97
C ALA A 359 -20.30 24.49 -5.23
N ILE A 360 -20.81 24.13 -6.41
CA ILE A 360 -21.00 22.75 -6.84
C ILE A 360 -19.65 22.01 -6.89
N GLU A 361 -18.65 22.58 -7.56
CA GLU A 361 -17.30 22.01 -7.67
C GLU A 361 -16.67 21.78 -6.28
N ARG A 362 -16.74 22.78 -5.39
CA ARG A 362 -16.23 22.64 -4.02
C ARG A 362 -16.95 21.54 -3.25
N LYS A 363 -18.27 21.40 -3.42
CA LYS A 363 -19.03 20.33 -2.78
C LYS A 363 -18.60 18.96 -3.31
N GLN A 364 -18.44 18.79 -4.62
CA GLN A 364 -17.94 17.54 -5.20
C GLN A 364 -16.54 17.19 -4.65
N ILE A 365 -15.65 18.16 -4.53
CA ILE A 365 -14.31 17.96 -3.95
C ILE A 365 -14.41 17.50 -2.49
N LEU A 366 -15.29 18.12 -1.69
CA LEU A 366 -15.52 17.72 -0.31
C LEU A 366 -16.11 16.31 -0.20
N ASP A 367 -17.08 15.97 -1.05
CA ASP A 367 -17.71 14.64 -1.07
C ASP A 367 -16.66 13.56 -1.44
N ILE A 368 -15.78 13.82 -2.41
CA ILE A 368 -14.65 12.94 -2.75
C ILE A 368 -13.68 12.82 -1.58
N HIS A 369 -13.39 13.93 -0.87
CA HIS A 369 -12.51 13.91 0.29
C HIS A 369 -13.10 13.08 1.44
N HIS A 370 -14.36 13.29 1.77
CA HIS A 370 -15.09 12.51 2.78
C HIS A 370 -15.09 11.02 2.43
N SER A 371 -15.38 10.67 1.17
CA SER A 371 -15.33 9.27 0.72
C SER A 371 -13.93 8.65 0.90
N LYS A 372 -12.86 9.40 0.64
CA LYS A 372 -11.48 8.93 0.88
C LYS A 372 -11.18 8.76 2.36
N GLU A 373 -11.62 9.69 3.21
CA GLU A 373 -11.46 9.57 4.67
C GLU A 373 -12.21 8.36 5.24
N GLU A 374 -13.42 8.07 4.74
CA GLU A 374 -14.17 6.87 5.13
C GLU A 374 -13.43 5.58 4.77
N ILE A 375 -12.86 5.51 3.56
CA ILE A 375 -12.04 4.36 3.13
C ILE A 375 -10.78 4.22 4.01
N LEU A 376 -10.12 5.34 4.34
CA LEU A 376 -8.95 5.34 5.22
C LEU A 376 -9.30 4.84 6.63
N ARG A 377 -10.38 5.35 7.23
CA ARG A 377 -10.86 4.88 8.55
C ARG A 377 -11.19 3.40 8.55
N ALA A 378 -11.90 2.91 7.53
CA ALA A 378 -12.19 1.48 7.40
C ALA A 378 -10.90 0.64 7.25
N GLY A 379 -9.88 1.18 6.59
CA GLY A 379 -8.55 0.59 6.51
C GLY A 379 -7.85 0.51 7.87
N GLU A 380 -7.84 1.63 8.62
CA GLU A 380 -7.26 1.72 9.96
C GLU A 380 -7.95 0.76 10.95
N GLU A 381 -9.28 0.69 10.94
CA GLU A 381 -10.05 -0.25 11.77
C GLU A 381 -9.68 -1.72 11.46
N ARG A 382 -9.51 -2.05 10.18
CA ARG A 382 -9.10 -3.40 9.76
C ARG A 382 -7.67 -3.72 10.19
N GLU A 383 -6.76 -2.76 10.10
CA GLU A 383 -5.38 -2.90 10.57
C GLU A 383 -5.34 -3.11 12.09
N GLN A 384 -6.07 -2.30 12.87
CA GLN A 384 -6.17 -2.45 14.32
C GLN A 384 -6.74 -3.82 14.71
N ALA A 385 -7.79 -4.29 14.03
CA ALA A 385 -8.35 -5.62 14.26
C ALA A 385 -7.34 -6.74 13.96
N LEU A 386 -6.52 -6.59 12.92
CA LEU A 386 -5.46 -7.54 12.59
C LEU A 386 -4.34 -7.55 13.63
N LEU A 387 -3.90 -6.36 14.06
CA LEU A 387 -2.90 -6.22 15.13
C LEU A 387 -3.38 -6.83 16.45
N ALA A 388 -4.64 -6.63 16.81
CA ALA A 388 -5.25 -7.25 17.98
C ALA A 388 -5.23 -8.79 17.89
N ARG A 389 -5.64 -9.35 16.75
CA ARG A 389 -5.55 -10.81 16.51
C ARG A 389 -4.12 -11.34 16.63
N HIS A 390 -3.15 -10.66 16.00
CA HIS A 390 -1.74 -11.03 16.11
C HIS A 390 -1.19 -10.91 17.55
N ALA A 391 -1.69 -9.97 18.34
CA ALA A 391 -1.34 -9.88 19.76
C ALA A 391 -1.90 -11.06 20.56
N ASP A 392 -3.14 -11.49 20.28
CA ASP A 392 -3.75 -12.65 20.90
C ASP A 392 -3.03 -13.96 20.53
N ASP A 393 -2.73 -14.15 19.24
CA ASP A 393 -1.98 -15.32 18.75
C ASP A 393 -0.59 -15.41 19.40
N ARG A 394 0.12 -14.28 19.51
CA ARG A 394 1.42 -14.23 20.21
C ARG A 394 1.28 -14.62 21.67
N ARG A 395 0.26 -14.11 22.38
CA ARG A 395 0.00 -14.49 23.77
C ARG A 395 -0.28 -15.98 23.92
N HIS A 396 -1.08 -16.55 23.01
CA HIS A 396 -1.38 -17.98 23.00
C HIS A 396 -0.13 -18.83 22.76
N LEU A 397 0.66 -18.50 21.73
CA LEU A 397 1.92 -19.17 21.41
C LEU A 397 2.92 -19.11 22.57
N GLN A 398 3.02 -17.96 23.24
CA GLN A 398 3.93 -17.77 24.37
C GLN A 398 3.51 -18.63 25.57
N SER A 399 2.22 -18.71 25.87
CA SER A 399 1.71 -19.63 26.90
C SER A 399 2.01 -21.10 26.58
N MET A 400 1.89 -21.51 25.31
CA MET A 400 2.26 -22.85 24.89
C MET A 400 3.76 -23.14 25.00
N LEU A 401 4.61 -22.15 24.70
CA LEU A 401 6.07 -22.27 24.89
C LEU A 401 6.42 -22.47 26.36
N ASP A 402 5.86 -21.66 27.26
CA ASP A 402 6.09 -21.79 28.71
C ASP A 402 5.69 -23.18 29.23
N LEU A 403 4.56 -23.71 28.76
CA LEU A 403 4.09 -25.06 29.10
C LEU A 403 5.06 -26.14 28.61
N LYS A 404 5.55 -26.02 27.37
CA LYS A 404 6.51 -26.96 26.79
C LYS A 404 7.86 -26.89 27.50
N GLU A 405 8.33 -25.70 27.85
CA GLU A 405 9.61 -25.49 28.54
C GLU A 405 9.59 -26.10 29.95
N LYS A 406 8.49 -25.92 30.70
CA LYS A 406 8.27 -26.60 31.99
C LYS A 406 8.29 -28.12 31.84
N LYS A 407 7.70 -28.66 30.76
CA LYS A 407 7.71 -30.11 30.49
C LYS A 407 9.12 -30.61 30.17
N ILE A 408 9.87 -29.88 29.35
CA ILE A 408 11.26 -30.20 29.01
C ILE A 408 12.08 -30.27 30.30
N LYS A 409 12.02 -29.25 31.15
CA LYS A 409 12.77 -29.20 32.41
C LYS A 409 12.50 -30.43 33.30
N ARG A 410 11.22 -30.78 33.49
CA ARG A 410 10.83 -31.95 34.29
C ARG A 410 11.39 -33.26 33.72
N LEU A 411 11.33 -33.44 32.41
CA LEU A 411 11.84 -34.65 31.76
C LEU A 411 13.37 -34.73 31.87
N THR A 412 14.08 -33.61 31.70
CA THR A 412 15.53 -33.55 31.86
C THR A 412 15.97 -33.90 33.28
N GLU A 413 15.27 -33.39 34.30
CA GLU A 413 15.53 -33.74 35.70
C GLU A 413 15.33 -35.25 35.96
N GLN A 414 14.26 -35.83 35.40
CA GLN A 414 14.00 -37.28 35.51
C GLN A 414 15.09 -38.13 34.85
N ILE A 415 15.55 -37.76 33.65
CA ILE A 415 16.64 -38.46 32.96
C ILE A 415 17.91 -38.41 33.81
N SER A 416 18.27 -37.24 34.35
CA SER A 416 19.49 -37.09 35.16
C SER A 416 19.48 -37.93 36.43
N ALA A 417 18.33 -38.05 37.09
CA ALA A 417 18.18 -38.91 38.27
C ALA A 417 18.34 -40.39 37.91
N GLN A 418 17.70 -40.83 36.83
CA GLN A 418 17.81 -42.21 36.35
C GLN A 418 19.24 -42.58 35.95
N GLU A 419 19.98 -41.67 35.31
CA GLU A 419 21.38 -41.88 34.95
C GLU A 419 22.28 -42.05 36.19
N SER A 420 22.06 -41.25 37.23
CA SER A 420 22.76 -41.37 38.52
C SER A 420 22.49 -42.71 39.22
N ASP A 421 21.23 -43.13 39.24
CA ASP A 421 20.84 -44.42 39.83
C ASP A 421 21.47 -45.60 39.06
N MET A 422 21.42 -45.55 37.73
CA MET A 422 22.04 -46.55 36.87
C MET A 422 23.56 -46.65 37.05
N ALA A 423 24.25 -45.52 37.25
CA ALA A 423 25.68 -45.51 37.50
C ALA A 423 26.02 -46.17 38.85
N SER A 424 25.25 -45.87 39.89
CA SER A 424 25.42 -46.44 41.23
C SER A 424 25.23 -47.96 41.23
N LEU A 425 24.17 -48.45 40.57
CA LEU A 425 23.90 -49.88 40.45
C LEU A 425 25.00 -50.64 39.69
N ARG A 426 25.57 -50.03 38.64
CA ARG A 426 26.69 -50.64 37.90
C ARG A 426 27.92 -50.80 38.79
N GLN A 427 28.26 -49.78 39.56
CA GLN A 427 29.40 -49.82 40.47
C GLN A 427 29.22 -50.90 41.56
N GLU A 428 28.01 -51.04 42.10
CA GLU A 428 27.70 -52.09 43.07
C GLU A 428 27.86 -53.49 42.47
N LYS A 429 27.36 -53.70 41.24
CA LYS A 429 27.51 -54.97 40.50
C LYS A 429 28.99 -55.34 40.34
N ASP A 430 29.81 -54.41 39.86
CA ASP A 430 31.23 -54.67 39.60
C ASP A 430 32.00 -55.01 40.89
N ASN A 431 31.68 -54.31 41.99
CA ASN A 431 32.25 -54.60 43.31
C ASN A 431 31.90 -56.00 43.81
N LEU A 432 30.66 -56.45 43.60
CA LEU A 432 30.22 -57.80 43.96
C LEU A 432 30.94 -58.86 43.12
N GLU A 433 31.03 -58.66 41.81
CA GLU A 433 31.72 -59.58 40.89
C GLU A 433 33.18 -59.80 41.30
N GLN A 434 33.92 -58.73 41.63
CA GLN A 434 35.31 -58.86 42.08
C GLN A 434 35.46 -59.65 43.38
N ARG A 435 34.55 -59.47 44.34
CA ARG A 435 34.58 -60.23 45.61
C ARG A 435 34.38 -61.72 45.38
N TYR A 436 33.43 -62.09 44.53
CA TYR A 436 33.17 -63.50 44.22
C TYR A 436 34.32 -64.17 43.49
N LEU A 437 34.96 -63.49 42.53
CA LEU A 437 36.14 -64.01 41.84
C LEU A 437 37.31 -64.27 42.79
N ALA A 438 37.55 -63.36 43.75
CA ALA A 438 38.60 -63.54 44.75
C ALA A 438 38.33 -64.72 45.69
N GLU A 439 37.08 -64.95 46.09
CA GLU A 439 36.70 -66.12 46.88
C GLU A 439 36.89 -67.44 46.13
N LEU A 440 36.49 -67.49 44.86
CA LEU A 440 36.65 -68.66 44.00
C LEU A 440 38.12 -69.06 43.88
N GLY A 441 39.02 -68.09 43.63
CA GLY A 441 40.45 -68.35 43.53
C GLY A 441 41.06 -68.96 44.80
N LYS A 442 40.62 -68.54 45.99
CA LYS A 442 41.06 -69.12 47.28
C LYS A 442 40.58 -70.57 47.44
N LYS A 443 39.34 -70.86 47.05
CA LYS A 443 38.75 -72.20 47.13
C LYS A 443 39.47 -73.18 46.19
N ASP A 444 39.78 -72.77 44.96
CA ASP A 444 40.50 -73.60 43.99
C ASP A 444 41.92 -73.98 44.44
N ALA A 445 42.66 -73.04 45.05
CA ALA A 445 43.99 -73.31 45.58
C ALA A 445 43.97 -74.38 46.69
N LYS A 446 42.94 -74.34 47.55
CA LYS A 446 42.73 -75.33 48.61
C LYS A 446 42.39 -76.71 48.05
N ILE A 447 41.53 -76.78 47.04
CA ILE A 447 41.16 -78.04 46.37
C ILE A 447 42.40 -78.72 45.77
N ARG A 448 43.25 -77.96 45.05
CA ARG A 448 44.49 -78.51 44.45
C ARG A 448 45.43 -79.14 45.48
N ARG A 449 45.61 -78.49 46.65
CA ARG A 449 46.44 -79.04 47.73
C ARG A 449 45.86 -80.33 48.30
N LEU A 450 44.55 -80.40 48.49
CA LEU A 450 43.88 -81.61 48.99
C LEU A 450 44.02 -82.78 48.00
N GLN A 451 43.97 -82.53 46.70
CA GLN A 451 44.19 -83.54 45.67
C GLN A 451 45.62 -84.13 45.72
N ILE A 452 46.64 -83.27 45.87
CA ILE A 452 48.04 -83.71 46.02
C ILE A 452 48.23 -84.63 47.24
N LEU A 453 47.54 -84.33 48.35
CA LEU A 453 47.58 -85.15 49.58
C LEU A 453 46.86 -86.49 49.42
N ALA A 454 45.69 -86.50 48.79
CA ALA A 454 44.85 -87.69 48.64
C ALA A 454 45.52 -88.77 47.77
N GLU A 455 46.32 -88.37 46.78
CA GLU A 455 46.94 -89.29 45.82
C GLU A 455 48.42 -89.58 46.12
N ARG A 456 48.86 -89.47 47.39
CA ARG A 456 50.26 -89.79 47.74
C ARG A 456 50.60 -91.26 47.45
N PRO A 457 51.82 -91.56 46.96
CA PRO A 457 52.28 -92.93 46.71
C PRO A 457 52.19 -93.82 47.95
N ALA A 458 51.70 -95.04 47.78
CA ALA A 458 51.69 -96.04 48.86
C ALA A 458 53.02 -96.80 48.95
N CYS A 459 53.78 -96.85 47.86
CA CYS A 459 55.10 -97.48 47.80
C CYS A 459 56.11 -96.66 46.98
N LEU A 460 57.40 -96.94 47.15
CA LEU A 460 58.49 -96.21 46.47
C LEU A 460 58.45 -96.34 44.94
N ALA A 461 57.86 -97.42 44.41
CA ALA A 461 57.73 -97.65 42.97
C ALA A 461 56.77 -96.66 42.29
N GLU A 462 55.77 -96.14 43.00
CA GLU A 462 54.75 -95.21 42.50
C GLU A 462 55.19 -93.74 42.57
N LEU A 463 56.27 -93.45 43.31
CA LEU A 463 56.78 -92.10 43.54
C LEU A 463 57.10 -91.34 42.24
N PRO A 464 57.74 -91.94 41.21
CA PRO A 464 58.04 -91.24 39.97
C PRO A 464 56.82 -90.76 39.20
N ASP A 465 55.74 -91.55 39.18
CA ASP A 465 54.53 -91.22 38.44
C ASP A 465 53.69 -90.16 39.17
N TRP A 466 53.67 -90.17 40.51
CA TRP A 466 53.08 -89.09 41.31
C TRP A 466 53.80 -87.76 41.09
N VAL A 467 55.15 -87.77 41.07
CA VAL A 467 55.92 -86.56 40.80
C VAL A 467 55.61 -86.00 39.42
N ARG A 468 55.53 -86.86 38.40
CA ARG A 468 55.12 -86.44 37.05
C ARG A 468 53.69 -85.91 37.03
N ARG A 469 52.74 -86.52 37.74
CA ARG A 469 51.33 -86.09 37.68
C ARG A 469 51.10 -84.71 38.32
N PHE A 470 51.75 -84.42 39.44
CA PHE A 470 51.47 -83.20 40.22
C PHE A 470 52.52 -82.10 40.08
N PHE A 471 53.75 -82.46 39.72
CA PHE A 471 54.88 -81.53 39.65
C PHE A 471 55.55 -81.50 38.28
N ASP A 472 54.86 -81.94 37.22
CA ASP A 472 55.36 -81.79 35.85
C ASP A 472 55.73 -80.33 35.57
N GLY A 473 56.86 -80.12 34.89
CA GLY A 473 57.39 -78.78 34.63
C GLY A 473 57.89 -78.01 35.86
N LYS A 474 57.82 -78.57 37.08
CA LYS A 474 58.37 -77.98 38.31
C LYS A 474 59.49 -78.80 38.93
N LEU A 475 59.39 -80.13 38.92
CA LEU A 475 60.39 -81.05 39.45
C LEU A 475 60.56 -82.26 38.54
N LEU A 476 61.81 -82.63 38.28
CA LEU A 476 62.18 -83.75 37.44
C LEU A 476 63.12 -84.71 38.18
N LEU A 477 62.75 -85.99 38.24
CA LEU A 477 63.63 -87.06 38.73
C LEU A 477 64.51 -87.56 37.59
N HIS A 478 65.82 -87.43 37.74
CA HIS A 478 66.78 -87.90 36.74
C HIS A 478 66.86 -89.44 36.70
N ALA A 479 67.25 -90.04 35.58
CA ALA A 479 67.37 -91.50 35.42
C ALA A 479 68.33 -92.17 36.43
N ARG A 480 69.25 -91.41 37.01
CA ARG A 480 70.10 -91.88 38.13
C ARG A 480 69.31 -91.97 39.44
N ALA A 481 68.61 -90.91 39.81
CA ALA A 481 67.72 -90.87 40.97
C ALA A 481 66.68 -92.01 40.94
N LEU A 482 66.13 -92.33 39.76
CA LEU A 482 65.21 -93.45 39.58
C LEU A 482 65.86 -94.83 39.85
N ARG A 483 67.12 -95.01 39.44
CA ARG A 483 67.88 -96.25 39.73
C ARG A 483 68.26 -96.37 41.20
N GLU A 484 68.67 -95.27 41.82
CA GLU A 484 68.97 -95.26 43.25
C GLU A 484 67.72 -95.55 44.10
N LEU A 485 66.53 -95.12 43.65
CA LEU A 485 65.26 -95.46 44.28
C LEU A 485 64.88 -96.94 44.15
N SER A 486 65.21 -97.61 43.04
CA SER A 486 64.90 -99.04 42.86
C SER A 486 65.77 -99.96 43.72
N ASP A 487 66.93 -99.49 44.17
CA ASP A 487 67.89 -100.24 44.98
C ASP A 487 67.67 -100.07 46.50
N VAL A 488 66.57 -99.44 46.91
CA VAL A 488 66.24 -99.11 48.30
C VAL A 488 65.05 -99.95 48.77
N THR A 489 65.18 -100.60 49.92
CA THR A 489 64.09 -101.36 50.55
C THR A 489 63.19 -100.45 51.39
N ALA A 490 61.91 -100.79 51.52
CA ALA A 490 60.88 -99.96 52.17
C ALA A 490 61.21 -99.55 53.61
N ASP A 491 62.00 -100.34 54.34
CA ASP A 491 62.38 -100.06 55.74
C ASP A 491 63.48 -99.00 55.90
N GLU A 492 64.16 -98.61 54.81
CA GLU A 492 65.28 -97.64 54.86
C GLU A 492 64.82 -96.17 54.75
N VAL A 493 63.57 -95.91 54.36
CA VAL A 493 63.09 -94.55 53.98
C VAL A 493 61.67 -94.27 54.45
N ASN A 494 61.48 -93.09 55.05
CA ASN A 494 60.14 -92.58 55.35
C ASN A 494 59.50 -91.94 54.10
N LEU A 495 58.58 -92.67 53.46
CA LEU A 495 57.91 -92.28 52.21
C LEU A 495 57.07 -90.98 52.32
N PRO A 496 56.23 -90.76 53.36
CA PRO A 496 55.55 -89.47 53.56
C PRO A 496 56.50 -88.28 53.63
N LEU A 497 57.63 -88.45 54.31
CA LEU A 497 58.64 -87.41 54.46
C LEU A 497 59.37 -87.11 53.15
N LEU A 498 59.63 -88.13 52.35
CA LEU A 498 60.17 -87.97 51.00
C LEU A 498 59.19 -87.24 50.07
N CYS A 499 57.88 -87.52 50.18
CA CYS A 499 56.85 -86.81 49.42
C CYS A 499 56.75 -85.33 49.83
N ASP A 500 56.79 -85.02 51.13
CA ASP A 500 56.81 -83.62 51.61
C ASP A 500 58.05 -82.88 51.10
N ALA A 501 59.21 -83.55 51.09
CA ALA A 501 60.47 -83.00 50.62
C ALA A 501 60.44 -82.66 49.13
N LEU A 502 59.88 -83.55 48.31
CA LEU A 502 59.73 -83.33 46.88
C LEU A 502 58.67 -82.26 46.58
N GLU A 503 57.56 -82.23 47.31
CA GLU A 503 56.55 -81.17 47.20
C GLU A 503 57.13 -79.80 47.57
N PHE A 504 57.88 -79.72 48.67
CA PHE A 504 58.60 -78.51 49.09
C PHE A 504 59.58 -78.02 48.03
N LEU A 505 60.39 -78.93 47.46
CA LEU A 505 61.30 -78.58 46.37
C LEU A 505 60.51 -78.05 45.17
N ALA A 506 59.48 -78.76 44.73
CA ALA A 506 58.70 -78.42 43.55
C ALA A 506 57.89 -77.12 43.69
N CYS A 507 57.42 -76.80 44.88
CA CYS A 507 56.57 -75.63 45.15
C CYS A 507 57.35 -74.52 45.84
N GLU A 508 57.50 -74.57 47.16
CA GLU A 508 57.99 -73.45 47.95
C GLU A 508 59.44 -73.08 47.62
N TYR A 509 60.34 -74.06 47.48
CA TYR A 509 61.75 -73.78 47.21
C TYR A 509 61.97 -73.28 45.78
N ARG A 510 61.27 -73.87 44.81
CA ARG A 510 61.28 -73.40 43.41
C ARG A 510 60.70 -71.99 43.29
N ASP A 511 59.57 -71.72 43.94
CA ASP A 511 58.90 -70.42 43.87
C ASP A 511 59.74 -69.33 44.56
N LEU A 512 60.49 -69.66 45.62
CA LEU A 512 61.52 -68.80 46.18
C LEU A 512 62.64 -68.51 45.16
N LEU A 513 63.16 -69.53 44.47
CA LEU A 513 64.21 -69.35 43.44
C LEU A 513 63.72 -68.52 42.23
N LEU A 514 62.41 -68.47 42.00
CA LEU A 514 61.76 -67.64 40.98
C LEU A 514 61.40 -66.23 41.47
N GLY A 515 61.55 -65.94 42.78
CA GLY A 515 61.17 -64.67 43.39
C GLY A 515 59.65 -64.45 43.50
N LEU A 516 58.85 -65.52 43.38
CA LEU A 516 57.39 -65.46 43.50
C LEU A 516 56.91 -65.36 44.95
N ILE A 517 57.74 -65.85 45.88
CA ILE A 517 57.54 -65.75 47.33
C ILE A 517 58.86 -65.32 47.98
N ASN A 518 58.77 -64.66 49.13
CA ASN A 518 59.96 -64.30 49.92
C ASN A 518 60.29 -65.40 50.95
N GLU A 519 61.37 -65.21 51.72
CA GLU A 519 61.79 -66.17 52.76
C GLU A 519 60.75 -66.32 53.89
N ASP A 520 60.06 -65.25 54.27
CA ASP A 520 59.03 -65.26 55.32
C ASP A 520 57.77 -66.02 54.86
N ASP A 521 57.32 -65.77 53.62
CA ASP A 521 56.22 -66.48 52.95
C ASP A 521 56.55 -67.98 52.84
N LYS A 522 57.79 -68.32 52.47
CA LYS A 522 58.26 -69.71 52.42
C LYS A 522 58.17 -70.36 53.80
N GLN A 523 58.65 -69.70 54.85
CA GLN A 523 58.60 -70.22 56.22
C GLN A 523 57.14 -70.41 56.69
N GLN A 524 56.27 -69.43 56.43
CA GLN A 524 54.85 -69.50 56.79
C GLN A 524 54.12 -70.61 56.03
N LEU A 525 54.36 -70.75 54.72
CA LEU A 525 53.81 -71.84 53.90
C LEU A 525 54.32 -73.20 54.35
N CYS A 526 55.61 -73.33 54.70
CA CYS A 526 56.17 -74.57 55.20
C CYS A 526 55.58 -74.97 56.56
N ALA A 527 55.43 -74.00 57.48
CA ALA A 527 54.77 -74.20 58.76
C ALA A 527 53.31 -74.64 58.59
N GLN A 528 52.57 -74.02 57.66
CA GLN A 528 51.18 -74.36 57.39
C GLN A 528 50.99 -75.70 56.67
N LYS A 529 51.84 -76.02 55.67
CA LYS A 529 51.65 -77.19 54.80
C LYS A 529 52.27 -78.48 55.34
N TYR A 530 53.40 -78.37 56.04
CA TYR A 530 54.21 -79.54 56.43
C TYR A 530 54.47 -79.60 57.94
N ALA A 531 54.11 -78.53 58.69
CA ALA A 531 54.40 -78.38 60.11
C ALA A 531 55.89 -78.58 60.46
N ARG A 532 56.79 -78.30 59.51
CA ARG A 532 58.25 -78.45 59.65
C ARG A 532 59.02 -77.53 58.69
N GLY A 533 60.29 -77.30 59.02
CA GLY A 533 61.24 -76.66 58.13
C GLY A 533 62.01 -77.66 57.28
N PHE A 534 62.54 -77.18 56.15
CA PHE A 534 63.40 -77.92 55.24
C PHE A 534 64.71 -77.16 55.05
N ASP A 535 65.85 -77.81 55.29
CA ASP A 535 67.18 -77.19 55.16
C ASP A 535 67.86 -77.60 53.85
N VAL A 536 68.12 -76.61 52.99
CA VAL A 536 68.85 -76.79 51.73
C VAL A 536 70.21 -76.14 51.85
N ALA A 537 71.24 -76.95 51.74
CA ALA A 537 72.63 -76.51 51.78
C ALA A 537 73.28 -76.64 50.39
N PRO A 538 74.28 -75.81 50.06
CA PRO A 538 75.13 -76.04 48.90
C PRO A 538 76.10 -77.20 49.16
N VAL A 539 76.41 -77.98 48.12
CA VAL A 539 77.46 -78.99 48.14
C VAL A 539 78.82 -78.31 47.90
N LYS A 540 79.74 -78.34 48.89
CA LYS A 540 81.08 -77.70 48.81
C LYS A 540 82.18 -78.66 49.31
N GLY A 541 83.36 -78.65 48.69
CA GLY A 541 84.59 -79.25 49.23
C GLY A 541 85.24 -80.38 48.41
N VAL A 542 86.34 -80.94 48.96
CA VAL A 542 87.25 -81.93 48.35
C VAL A 542 86.54 -83.23 47.91
N SER A 543 85.38 -83.54 48.50
CA SER A 543 84.56 -84.71 48.16
C SER A 543 84.00 -84.68 46.73
N VAL A 544 83.70 -83.50 46.18
CA VAL A 544 83.21 -83.35 44.79
C VAL A 544 84.34 -83.64 43.78
N THR A 545 85.57 -83.26 44.13
CA THR A 545 86.78 -83.55 43.33
C THR A 545 87.25 -84.99 43.48
N MET A 546 87.06 -85.61 44.64
CA MET A 546 87.48 -86.99 44.92
C MET A 546 86.50 -88.04 44.38
N TYR A 547 85.21 -87.74 44.38
CA TYR A 547 84.14 -88.63 43.87
C TYR A 547 83.30 -87.94 42.78
N PRO A 548 83.88 -87.52 41.64
CA PRO A 548 83.16 -86.78 40.61
C PRO A 548 82.02 -87.57 39.98
N THR A 549 82.13 -88.91 39.95
CA THR A 549 81.07 -89.82 39.47
C THR A 549 79.82 -89.79 40.35
N ASP A 550 79.96 -89.50 41.64
CA ASP A 550 78.86 -89.53 42.61
C ASP A 550 78.11 -88.20 42.66
N TYR A 551 78.77 -87.07 42.38
CA TYR A 551 78.16 -85.73 42.45
C TYR A 551 77.78 -85.12 41.09
N LYS A 552 78.06 -85.81 39.98
CA LYS A 552 77.70 -85.36 38.62
C LYS A 552 76.70 -86.31 37.96
N ILE A 553 75.78 -85.74 37.19
CA ILE A 553 74.81 -86.46 36.37
C ILE A 553 74.84 -85.96 34.93
N LYS A 554 74.52 -86.82 33.97
CA LYS A 554 74.43 -86.43 32.56
C LYS A 554 73.06 -85.82 32.26
N TYR A 555 72.90 -84.51 32.42
CA TYR A 555 71.59 -83.84 32.30
C TYR A 555 71.57 -82.72 31.26
N THR A 556 72.48 -81.74 31.31
CA THR A 556 72.50 -80.61 30.37
C THR A 556 72.96 -81.05 28.98
N ILE A 557 72.37 -80.50 27.91
CA ILE A 557 72.75 -80.82 26.53
C ILE A 557 73.96 -79.96 26.14
N GLY A 558 75.08 -80.60 25.83
CA GLY A 558 76.28 -79.91 25.35
C GLY A 558 76.18 -79.46 23.89
N HIS A 559 77.11 -78.62 23.46
CA HIS A 559 77.11 -77.97 22.12
C HIS A 559 77.05 -78.95 20.93
N LYS A 560 77.42 -80.23 21.13
CA LYS A 560 77.36 -81.32 20.13
C LYS A 560 76.10 -82.19 20.23
N GLY A 561 75.07 -81.78 20.98
CA GLY A 561 73.80 -82.50 21.13
C GLY A 561 73.83 -83.72 22.07
N LYS A 562 74.93 -83.97 22.80
CA LYS A 562 75.05 -85.08 23.78
C LYS A 562 74.92 -84.57 25.23
N PRO A 563 74.32 -85.35 26.15
CA PRO A 563 74.27 -85.00 27.57
C PRO A 563 75.67 -84.84 28.18
N VAL A 564 75.94 -83.70 28.81
CA VAL A 564 77.18 -83.34 29.50
C VAL A 564 76.98 -83.51 31.01
N GLU A 565 78.08 -83.73 31.73
CA GLU A 565 78.09 -83.81 33.19
C GLU A 565 77.70 -82.47 33.83
N SER A 566 76.58 -82.47 34.52
CA SER A 566 76.05 -81.38 35.34
C SER A 566 76.28 -81.70 36.81
N LEU A 567 76.72 -80.71 37.59
CA LEU A 567 76.97 -80.85 39.02
C LEU A 567 75.66 -80.75 39.81
N LEU A 568 75.48 -81.66 40.76
CA LEU A 568 74.47 -81.52 41.82
C LEU A 568 75.02 -80.56 42.88
N ASP A 569 74.71 -79.29 42.73
CA ASP A 569 75.29 -78.18 43.51
C ASP A 569 74.60 -77.94 44.86
N ARG A 570 73.43 -78.57 45.08
CA ARG A 570 72.63 -78.42 46.29
C ARG A 570 72.17 -79.76 46.83
N HIS A 571 71.94 -79.79 48.13
CA HIS A 571 71.30 -80.91 48.77
C HIS A 571 70.35 -80.48 49.87
N LEU A 572 69.21 -81.16 49.91
CA LEU A 572 68.23 -81.07 50.98
C LEU A 572 68.59 -82.10 52.05
N ARG A 573 68.59 -81.67 53.32
CA ARG A 573 68.86 -82.53 54.49
C ARG A 573 67.61 -82.68 55.33
N ILE A 574 67.25 -83.93 55.64
CA ILE A 574 66.05 -84.22 56.40
C ILE A 574 66.31 -85.40 57.36
N GLY A 575 66.12 -85.19 58.67
CA GLY A 575 66.18 -86.21 59.73
C GLY A 575 67.23 -85.94 60.81
N ASP A 576 66.99 -86.42 62.05
CA ASP A 576 67.84 -86.15 63.23
C ASP A 576 68.47 -87.40 63.88
N LYS A 577 68.13 -88.63 63.44
CA LYS A 577 68.69 -89.88 64.01
C LYS A 577 69.57 -90.59 62.98
N ALA A 578 70.76 -91.01 63.39
CA ALA A 578 71.86 -91.51 62.54
C ALA A 578 71.53 -92.70 61.60
N GLY A 579 70.35 -93.32 61.71
CA GLY A 579 69.89 -94.40 60.82
C GLY A 579 68.80 -94.02 59.80
N LEU A 580 68.22 -92.81 59.82
CA LEU A 580 67.10 -92.39 58.95
C LEU A 580 67.33 -90.99 58.34
N LEU A 581 68.57 -90.70 57.96
CA LEU A 581 68.95 -89.43 57.33
C LEU A 581 68.64 -89.45 55.83
N LEU A 582 67.63 -88.71 55.41
CA LEU A 582 67.27 -88.56 54.01
C LEU A 582 68.01 -87.38 53.39
N ARG A 583 68.70 -87.62 52.28
CA ARG A 583 69.37 -86.59 51.49
C ARG A 583 68.90 -86.63 50.05
N ILE A 584 68.54 -85.46 49.53
CA ILE A 584 68.18 -85.28 48.13
C ILE A 584 69.20 -84.34 47.52
N TYR A 585 69.98 -84.84 46.56
CA TYR A 585 70.96 -84.04 45.82
C TYR A 585 70.34 -83.61 44.49
N PHE A 586 70.35 -82.32 44.23
CA PHE A 586 69.66 -81.73 43.10
C PHE A 586 70.41 -80.53 42.54
N LEU A 587 70.00 -80.11 41.35
CA LEU A 587 70.38 -78.85 40.74
C LEU A 587 69.13 -78.07 40.32
N TYR A 588 69.25 -76.75 40.20
CA TYR A 588 68.19 -75.90 39.66
C TYR A 588 68.49 -75.56 38.20
N ASP A 589 67.60 -75.99 37.30
CA ASP A 589 67.66 -75.65 35.88
C ASP A 589 67.00 -74.28 35.67
N LYS A 590 67.83 -73.24 35.51
CA LYS A 590 67.36 -71.86 35.34
C LYS A 590 66.58 -71.66 34.04
N ASP A 591 66.95 -72.36 32.98
CA ASP A 591 66.36 -72.20 31.64
C ASP A 591 64.96 -72.82 31.62
N LYS A 592 64.82 -74.02 32.18
CA LYS A 592 63.53 -74.71 32.29
C LYS A 592 62.74 -74.34 33.54
N ARG A 593 63.30 -73.51 34.44
CA ARG A 593 62.71 -73.07 35.70
C ARG A 593 62.19 -74.23 36.54
N LEU A 594 62.98 -75.30 36.69
CA LEU A 594 62.57 -76.50 37.41
C LEU A 594 63.73 -77.10 38.22
N ILE A 595 63.38 -77.92 39.21
CA ILE A 595 64.36 -78.64 40.04
C ILE A 595 64.63 -80.01 39.46
N VAL A 596 65.91 -80.36 39.30
CA VAL A 596 66.35 -81.65 38.78
C VAL A 596 67.01 -82.44 39.89
N VAL A 597 66.34 -83.51 40.33
CA VAL A 597 66.85 -84.38 41.39
C VAL A 597 67.73 -85.45 40.77
N GLY A 598 69.01 -85.46 41.14
CA GLY A 598 70.01 -86.36 40.55
C GLY A 598 70.31 -87.60 41.37
N SER A 599 70.16 -87.50 42.69
CA SER A 599 70.40 -88.60 43.63
C SER A 599 69.50 -88.45 44.86
N LEU A 600 68.90 -89.57 45.26
CA LEU A 600 68.09 -89.72 46.48
C LEU A 600 67.96 -91.23 46.79
N PRO A 601 67.64 -91.63 48.03
CA PRO A 601 67.49 -90.84 49.25
C PRO A 601 68.73 -90.89 50.16
N ARG A 602 69.79 -91.59 49.73
CA ARG A 602 70.99 -91.85 50.54
C ARG A 602 72.00 -90.70 50.48
N HIS A 603 72.91 -90.71 51.44
CA HIS A 603 74.05 -89.81 51.47
C HIS A 603 75.11 -90.23 50.43
N LEU A 604 75.60 -89.30 49.61
CA LEU A 604 76.68 -89.55 48.65
C LEU A 604 78.04 -89.68 49.36
N ARG A 605 79.00 -90.42 48.79
CA ARG A 605 80.32 -90.62 49.44
C ARG A 605 81.00 -89.31 49.80
N THR A 606 81.61 -89.26 50.98
CA THR A 606 82.40 -88.12 51.46
C THR A 606 83.79 -88.58 51.86
N ALA A 607 84.79 -87.73 51.60
CA ALA A 607 86.15 -87.94 52.09
C ALA A 607 86.16 -87.70 53.61
N SER A 608 86.39 -88.75 54.40
CA SER A 608 86.75 -88.62 55.81
C SER A 608 88.24 -88.26 55.89
N TYR A 609 88.55 -87.15 56.55
CA TYR A 609 89.89 -86.90 57.05
C TYR A 609 90.07 -87.78 58.30
N ASP A 610 91.02 -88.70 58.27
CA ASP A 610 91.72 -89.10 59.50
C ASP A 610 92.69 -87.98 59.90
#